data_AF-A0A1A9J0Q9-F1
#
_entry.id   AF-A0A1A9J0Q9-F1
#
_cell.length_a   1.000
_cell.length_b   1.000
_cell.length_c   1.000
_cell.angle_alpha   90.00
_cell.angle_beta   90.00
_cell.angle_gamma   90.00
#
_symmetry.space_group_name_H-M   'P 1'
#
loop_
_entity.id
_entity.type
_entity.pdbx_description
1 polymer ?
#
loop_
_entity_poly.entity_id
_entity_poly.type
_entity_poly.pdbx_seq_one_letter_code
_entity_poly.pdbx_strand_id
1 'polypeptide(L)'
;MFRKRPARVTAVVALLLATAAGCGDAGGLRAAGSTETAVSPARLWPSLRPAASPAWPYDEVQIETVKGITAPGDDIREVDPVAVVRAEIAAHPSDYKGAKAPYRDTGARLAACGAGPGHGDCPVLRPYYRDLTGDGRDDLTLGFRLYPTNQTAVRVYTFEGHRLVQVFANDDAVIGVELAGRAVIIRSPAGIAGYEYRTSWSWDADQRAMVFTRDEFLRTGPHKPTRARTPAPTAPPSPVPRPAPTETPAPAPGLTPSALPGESGR
;
A
#
# COMPACT_ATOMS: atom_id res chain seq x y z
N MET A 1 -27.69 -33.37 74.26
CA MET A 1 -26.49 -33.01 73.47
C MET A 1 -26.98 -32.33 72.19
N PHE A 2 -26.47 -31.12 71.93
CA PHE A 2 -26.66 -30.25 70.76
C PHE A 2 -26.70 -31.02 69.41
N ARG A 3 -27.23 -30.54 68.27
CA ARG A 3 -27.31 -29.18 67.71
C ARG A 3 -28.09 -29.22 66.38
N LYS A 4 -28.95 -28.21 66.18
CA LYS A 4 -29.12 -27.41 64.95
C LYS A 4 -29.13 -28.13 63.59
N ARG A 5 -30.31 -28.27 62.98
CA ARG A 5 -30.45 -28.37 61.51
C ARG A 5 -31.62 -27.58 60.84
N PRO A 6 -32.24 -26.51 61.40
CA PRO A 6 -33.16 -25.71 60.58
C PRO A 6 -32.42 -24.67 59.72
N ALA A 7 -31.17 -24.32 60.06
CA ALA A 7 -30.44 -23.21 59.42
C ALA A 7 -29.88 -23.53 58.02
N ARG A 8 -29.73 -24.81 57.66
CA ARG A 8 -29.19 -25.19 56.34
C ARG A 8 -30.25 -25.14 55.24
N VAL A 9 -31.51 -25.43 55.58
CA VAL A 9 -32.61 -25.40 54.60
C VAL A 9 -32.99 -23.95 54.27
N THR A 10 -33.03 -23.06 55.27
CA THR A 10 -33.29 -21.63 55.04
C THR A 10 -32.17 -20.94 54.24
N ALA A 11 -30.91 -21.31 54.46
CA ALA A 11 -29.79 -20.76 53.68
C ALA A 11 -29.86 -21.16 52.19
N VAL A 12 -30.25 -22.41 51.89
CA VAL A 12 -30.36 -22.89 50.50
C VAL A 12 -31.56 -22.26 49.79
N VAL A 13 -32.70 -22.11 50.47
CA VAL A 13 -33.89 -21.44 49.89
C VAL A 13 -33.61 -19.95 49.66
N ALA A 14 -32.91 -19.27 50.56
CA ALA A 14 -32.52 -17.88 50.36
C ALA A 14 -31.51 -17.71 49.20
N LEU A 15 -30.59 -18.66 49.03
CA LEU A 15 -29.62 -18.65 47.92
C LEU A 15 -30.30 -18.91 46.56
N LEU A 16 -31.33 -19.77 46.52
CA LEU A 16 -32.13 -20.05 45.32
C LEU A 16 -33.09 -18.90 44.97
N LEU A 17 -33.56 -18.14 45.95
CA LEU A 17 -34.39 -16.95 45.70
C LEU A 17 -33.54 -15.73 45.27
N ALA A 18 -32.29 -15.63 45.72
CA ALA A 18 -31.39 -14.56 45.32
C ALA A 18 -30.93 -14.66 43.84
N THR A 19 -30.91 -15.87 43.25
CA THR A 19 -30.60 -16.05 41.83
C THR A 19 -31.79 -15.76 40.90
N ALA A 20 -33.02 -15.69 41.43
CA ALA A 20 -34.21 -15.35 40.65
C ALA A 20 -34.44 -13.83 40.49
N ALA A 21 -33.81 -13.00 41.32
CA ALA A 21 -33.92 -11.53 41.25
C ALA A 21 -32.89 -10.88 40.30
N GLY A 22 -32.14 -11.67 39.53
CA GLY A 22 -31.12 -11.21 38.58
C GLY A 22 -31.61 -11.01 37.15
N CYS A 23 -32.92 -11.04 36.88
CA CYS A 23 -33.45 -10.49 35.64
C CYS A 23 -33.34 -8.97 35.70
N GLY A 24 -32.16 -8.47 35.37
CA GLY A 24 -31.95 -7.05 35.10
C GLY A 24 -32.98 -6.61 34.07
N ASP A 25 -33.63 -5.48 34.35
CA ASP A 25 -34.41 -4.74 33.38
C ASP A 25 -33.50 -4.51 32.15
N ALA A 26 -33.69 -5.34 31.13
CA ALA A 26 -33.11 -5.11 29.82
C ALA A 26 -33.84 -3.88 29.29
N GLY A 27 -33.33 -2.71 29.68
CA GLY A 27 -33.99 -1.42 29.50
C GLY A 27 -34.74 -1.38 28.18
N GLY A 28 -36.04 -1.08 28.27
CA GLY A 28 -37.02 -1.39 27.22
C GLY A 28 -36.52 -1.11 25.80
N LEU A 29 -36.87 -2.02 24.88
CA LEU A 29 -36.54 -1.93 23.45
C LEU A 29 -36.85 -0.51 22.94
N ARG A 30 -35.80 0.24 22.63
CA ARG A 30 -35.95 1.54 21.98
C ARG A 30 -36.18 1.30 20.49
N ALA A 31 -37.28 1.85 19.97
CA ALA A 31 -37.53 1.86 18.55
C ALA A 31 -36.34 2.54 17.83
N ALA A 32 -35.80 1.88 16.79
CA ALA A 32 -34.70 2.41 15.97
C ALA A 32 -35.15 3.52 15.00
N GLY A 33 -36.33 4.11 15.24
CA GLY A 33 -37.02 4.97 14.29
C GLY A 33 -37.81 4.19 13.24
N SER A 34 -38.43 4.90 12.31
CA SER A 34 -39.10 4.32 11.15
C SER A 34 -38.06 3.74 10.19
N THR A 35 -38.14 2.45 9.88
CA THR A 35 -37.44 1.88 8.73
C THR A 35 -38.08 2.43 7.46
N GLU A 36 -37.29 3.05 6.58
CA GLU A 36 -37.80 3.44 5.26
C GLU A 36 -38.33 2.21 4.51
N THR A 37 -39.51 2.35 3.90
CA THR A 37 -40.04 1.33 2.99
C THR A 37 -39.08 1.17 1.83
N ALA A 38 -38.69 -0.07 1.53
CA ALA A 38 -37.82 -0.36 0.39
C ALA A 38 -38.42 0.20 -0.91
N VAL A 39 -37.70 1.12 -1.56
CA VAL A 39 -38.08 1.69 -2.86
C VAL A 39 -37.28 0.97 -3.95
N SER A 40 -37.97 0.38 -4.93
CA SER A 40 -37.31 -0.24 -6.07
C SER A 40 -36.57 0.81 -6.94
N PRO A 41 -35.44 0.48 -7.58
CA PRO A 41 -34.75 1.41 -8.46
C PRO A 41 -35.66 1.95 -9.57
N ALA A 42 -35.71 3.27 -9.73
CA ALA A 42 -36.44 3.89 -10.83
C ALA A 42 -35.71 3.60 -12.16
N ARG A 43 -36.42 3.03 -13.13
CA ARG A 43 -35.89 2.89 -14.50
C ARG A 43 -35.99 4.24 -15.20
N LEU A 44 -34.85 4.87 -15.43
CA LEU A 44 -34.74 6.09 -16.24
C LEU A 44 -34.42 5.72 -17.70
N TRP A 45 -34.89 6.53 -18.64
CA TRP A 45 -34.60 6.44 -20.09
C TRP A 45 -34.74 5.03 -20.70
N PRO A 46 -35.94 4.42 -20.70
CA PRO A 46 -36.13 3.04 -21.17
C PRO A 46 -35.85 2.82 -22.66
N SER A 47 -35.76 3.89 -23.45
CA SER A 47 -35.41 3.85 -24.88
C SER A 47 -33.91 4.10 -25.15
N LEU A 48 -33.09 4.30 -24.10
CA LEU A 48 -31.66 4.49 -24.27
C LEU A 48 -31.03 3.22 -24.84
N ARG A 49 -30.35 3.36 -25.98
CA ARG A 49 -29.61 2.26 -26.60
C ARG A 49 -28.43 1.88 -25.69
N PRO A 50 -28.24 0.59 -25.35
CA PRO A 50 -27.08 0.16 -24.58
C PRO A 50 -25.76 0.51 -25.27
N ALA A 51 -24.74 0.86 -24.48
CA ALA A 51 -23.39 1.00 -24.98
C ALA A 51 -22.86 -0.37 -25.43
N ALA A 52 -22.16 -0.41 -26.57
CA ALA A 52 -21.62 -1.64 -27.15
C ALA A 52 -20.13 -1.86 -26.82
N SER A 53 -19.47 -0.85 -26.24
CA SER A 53 -18.06 -0.88 -25.88
C SER A 53 -17.82 0.01 -24.66
N PRO A 54 -16.78 -0.29 -23.86
CA PRO A 54 -16.42 0.56 -22.73
C PRO A 54 -15.90 1.92 -23.21
N ALA A 55 -16.10 2.96 -22.39
CA ALA A 55 -15.57 4.29 -22.66
C ALA A 55 -14.04 4.35 -22.47
N TRP A 56 -13.51 3.51 -21.58
CA TRP A 56 -12.10 3.36 -21.29
C TRP A 56 -11.76 1.88 -21.23
N PRO A 57 -10.64 1.44 -21.84
CA PRO A 57 -10.13 0.11 -21.60
C PRO A 57 -9.59 0.11 -20.16
N TYR A 58 -10.39 -0.40 -19.21
CA TYR A 58 -9.81 -0.86 -17.96
C TYR A 58 -8.96 -2.07 -18.32
N ASP A 59 -7.69 -1.94 -18.02
CA ASP A 59 -6.62 -2.89 -18.28
C ASP A 59 -7.09 -4.32 -18.04
N GLU A 60 -7.11 -5.02 -19.16
CA GLU A 60 -7.44 -6.42 -19.31
C GLU A 60 -6.55 -7.23 -18.35
N VAL A 61 -7.19 -8.13 -17.62
CA VAL A 61 -6.61 -9.27 -16.88
C VAL A 61 -5.10 -9.47 -17.13
N GLN A 62 -4.27 -9.13 -16.13
CA GLN A 62 -2.81 -9.22 -16.23
C GLN A 62 -2.32 -10.61 -15.81
N ILE A 63 -2.29 -11.55 -16.76
CA ILE A 63 -1.74 -12.90 -16.57
C ILE A 63 -0.36 -13.00 -17.20
N GLU A 64 0.61 -13.52 -16.45
CA GLU A 64 1.94 -13.77 -16.97
C GLU A 64 2.55 -15.06 -16.41
N THR A 65 3.16 -15.87 -17.28
CA THR A 65 3.95 -17.03 -16.82
C THR A 65 5.35 -16.58 -16.37
N VAL A 66 5.69 -16.83 -15.12
CA VAL A 66 7.01 -16.54 -14.56
C VAL A 66 8.02 -17.57 -15.08
N LYS A 67 9.05 -17.08 -15.77
CA LYS A 67 10.08 -17.95 -16.37
C LYS A 67 11.12 -18.38 -15.34
N GLY A 68 11.50 -19.65 -15.39
CA GLY A 68 12.65 -20.18 -14.64
C GLY A 68 12.40 -20.41 -13.14
N ILE A 69 11.15 -20.29 -12.68
CA ILE A 69 10.76 -20.62 -11.31
C ILE A 69 9.92 -21.89 -11.31
N THR A 70 10.35 -22.87 -10.51
CA THR A 70 9.68 -24.16 -10.32
C THR A 70 9.72 -24.52 -8.84
N ALA A 71 8.76 -25.33 -8.39
CA ALA A 71 8.75 -25.86 -7.03
C ALA A 71 8.50 -27.38 -7.04
N PRO A 72 9.08 -28.15 -6.11
CA PRO A 72 8.76 -29.57 -5.98
C PRO A 72 7.26 -29.79 -5.79
N GLY A 73 6.67 -30.68 -6.60
CA GLY A 73 5.23 -30.97 -6.53
C GLY A 73 4.32 -29.76 -6.79
N ASP A 74 4.85 -28.71 -7.43
CA ASP A 74 4.18 -27.43 -7.62
C ASP A 74 3.75 -26.77 -6.30
N ASP A 75 4.42 -27.05 -5.17
CA ASP A 75 4.07 -26.41 -3.90
C ASP A 75 4.48 -24.93 -3.90
N ILE A 76 3.49 -24.04 -3.90
CA ILE A 76 3.71 -22.59 -3.90
C ILE A 76 4.55 -22.12 -2.70
N ARG A 77 4.53 -22.85 -1.58
CA ARG A 77 5.27 -22.48 -0.37
C ARG A 77 6.77 -22.70 -0.50
N GLU A 78 7.17 -23.55 -1.44
CA GLU A 78 8.58 -23.86 -1.73
C GLU A 78 9.18 -22.88 -2.75
N VAL A 79 8.39 -21.94 -3.27
CA VAL A 79 8.88 -20.87 -4.15
C VAL A 79 9.63 -19.81 -3.35
N ASP A 80 10.85 -19.46 -3.77
CA ASP A 80 11.57 -18.30 -3.22
C ASP A 80 10.93 -16.98 -3.70
N PRO A 81 10.28 -16.19 -2.82
CA PRO A 81 9.62 -14.95 -3.23
C PRO A 81 10.59 -13.89 -3.78
N VAL A 82 11.85 -13.89 -3.34
CA VAL A 82 12.86 -12.96 -3.83
C VAL A 82 13.28 -13.36 -5.25
N ALA A 83 13.38 -14.65 -5.54
CA ALA A 83 13.65 -15.15 -6.89
C ALA A 83 12.52 -14.79 -7.87
N VAL A 84 11.26 -14.84 -7.43
CA VAL A 84 10.11 -14.40 -8.24
C VAL A 84 10.22 -12.93 -8.62
N VAL A 85 10.52 -12.04 -7.66
CA VAL A 85 10.69 -10.60 -7.95
C VAL A 85 11.90 -10.37 -8.87
N ARG A 86 12.99 -11.14 -8.72
CA ARG A 86 14.13 -11.08 -9.66
C ARG A 86 13.73 -11.49 -11.08
N ALA A 87 12.86 -12.50 -11.22
CA ALA A 87 12.36 -12.95 -12.50
C ALA A 87 11.49 -11.88 -13.18
N GLU A 88 10.61 -11.21 -12.43
CA GLU A 88 9.81 -10.06 -12.92
C GLU A 88 10.72 -8.93 -13.43
N ILE A 89 11.72 -8.54 -12.63
CA ILE A 89 12.69 -7.49 -13.00
C ILE A 89 13.49 -7.85 -14.26
N ALA A 90 13.80 -9.14 -14.44
CA ALA A 90 14.49 -9.62 -15.63
C ALA A 90 13.59 -9.61 -16.86
N ALA A 91 12.30 -9.92 -16.70
CA ALA A 91 11.31 -9.98 -17.77
C ALA A 91 10.89 -8.58 -18.27
N HIS A 92 10.89 -7.57 -17.39
CA HIS A 92 10.37 -6.22 -17.67
C HIS A 92 11.46 -5.14 -17.65
N PRO A 93 12.48 -5.19 -18.53
CA PRO A 93 13.59 -4.26 -18.49
C PRO A 93 13.18 -2.80 -18.75
N SER A 94 12.05 -2.54 -19.43
CA SER A 94 11.51 -1.18 -19.62
C SER A 94 11.18 -0.50 -18.29
N ASP A 95 10.75 -1.29 -17.30
CA ASP A 95 10.25 -0.78 -16.05
C ASP A 95 11.35 -0.68 -14.99
N TYR A 96 12.39 -1.51 -15.12
CA TYR A 96 13.44 -1.65 -14.11
C TYR A 96 14.87 -1.32 -14.58
N LYS A 97 15.14 -1.16 -15.88
CA LYS A 97 16.50 -0.94 -16.39
C LYS A 97 16.65 0.36 -17.16
N GLY A 98 17.77 1.03 -16.95
CA GLY A 98 18.11 2.29 -17.60
C GLY A 98 17.65 3.51 -16.81
N ALA A 99 18.24 4.66 -17.11
CA ALA A 99 18.06 5.88 -16.31
C ALA A 99 16.61 6.41 -16.27
N LYS A 100 15.80 6.07 -17.28
CA LYS A 100 14.40 6.51 -17.42
C LYS A 100 13.38 5.50 -16.91
N ALA A 101 13.81 4.30 -16.50
CA ALA A 101 12.89 3.29 -15.98
C ALA A 101 12.22 3.78 -14.69
N PRO A 102 10.89 3.67 -14.56
CA PRO A 102 10.14 4.15 -13.40
C PRO A 102 10.59 3.49 -12.10
N TYR A 103 10.99 2.21 -12.16
CA TYR A 103 11.34 1.39 -11.00
C TYR A 103 12.82 0.98 -10.96
N ARG A 104 13.67 1.78 -11.61
CA ARG A 104 15.11 1.51 -11.86
C ARG A 104 15.95 1.12 -10.65
N ASP A 105 15.56 1.53 -9.44
CA ASP A 105 16.34 1.27 -8.22
C ASP A 105 15.93 -0.04 -7.53
N THR A 106 14.78 -0.63 -7.91
CA THR A 106 14.19 -1.79 -7.23
C THR A 106 15.11 -3.02 -7.26
N GLY A 107 15.71 -3.32 -8.42
CA GLY A 107 16.57 -4.49 -8.58
C GLY A 107 17.82 -4.45 -7.70
N ALA A 108 18.46 -3.28 -7.57
CA ALA A 108 19.63 -3.11 -6.71
C ALA A 108 19.29 -3.32 -5.22
N ARG A 109 18.08 -2.94 -4.79
CA ARG A 109 17.63 -3.09 -3.39
C ARG A 109 17.44 -4.55 -2.98
N LEU A 110 17.23 -5.47 -3.92
CA LEU A 110 17.12 -6.90 -3.62
C LEU A 110 18.40 -7.52 -3.06
N ALA A 111 19.55 -6.84 -3.15
CA ALA A 111 20.79 -7.25 -2.49
C ALA A 111 20.65 -7.28 -0.94
N ALA A 112 19.72 -6.50 -0.38
CA ALA A 112 19.45 -6.48 1.06
C ALA A 112 18.64 -7.70 1.56
N CYS A 113 18.16 -8.58 0.68
CA CYS A 113 17.31 -9.72 1.03
C CYS A 113 18.08 -10.95 1.54
N GLY A 114 19.30 -10.80 2.04
CA GLY A 114 20.09 -11.92 2.56
C GLY A 114 19.44 -12.65 3.74
N ALA A 115 18.63 -11.93 4.55
CA ALA A 115 17.85 -12.51 5.64
C ALA A 115 16.44 -12.99 5.23
N GLY A 116 16.10 -12.93 3.93
CA GLY A 116 14.79 -13.30 3.40
C GLY A 116 13.78 -12.15 3.35
N PRO A 117 12.60 -12.40 2.74
CA PRO A 117 11.53 -11.41 2.61
C PRO A 117 10.92 -11.02 3.95
N GLY A 118 10.57 -9.74 4.13
CA GLY A 118 10.00 -9.20 5.36
C GLY A 118 11.00 -9.02 6.51
N HIS A 119 12.30 -9.15 6.23
CA HIS A 119 13.39 -8.99 7.21
C HIS A 119 14.40 -7.92 6.76
N GLY A 120 14.95 -7.19 7.73
CA GLY A 120 15.95 -6.15 7.48
C GLY A 120 15.47 -5.09 6.48
N ASP A 121 16.36 -4.69 5.57
CA ASP A 121 16.09 -3.71 4.52
C ASP A 121 15.60 -4.35 3.20
N CYS A 122 15.21 -5.64 3.22
CA CYS A 122 14.68 -6.30 2.04
C CYS A 122 13.40 -5.62 1.56
N PRO A 123 13.30 -5.17 0.29
CA PRO A 123 12.11 -4.49 -0.20
C PRO A 123 10.94 -5.44 -0.48
N VAL A 124 11.18 -6.75 -0.47
CA VAL A 124 10.15 -7.79 -0.59
C VAL A 124 9.51 -7.99 0.78
N LEU A 125 8.19 -7.82 0.84
CA LEU A 125 7.39 -7.96 2.05
C LEU A 125 7.18 -9.44 2.39
N ARG A 126 6.71 -9.71 3.61
CA ARG A 126 6.35 -11.06 4.04
C ARG A 126 5.33 -11.67 3.06
N PRO A 127 5.59 -12.88 2.53
CA PRO A 127 4.62 -13.57 1.66
C PRO A 127 3.43 -14.09 2.47
N TYR A 128 2.26 -14.15 1.82
CA TYR A 128 1.04 -14.72 2.39
C TYR A 128 0.51 -15.82 1.46
N TYR A 129 0.08 -16.93 2.06
CA TYR A 129 -0.38 -18.11 1.34
C TYR A 129 -1.84 -18.41 1.69
N ARG A 130 -2.70 -18.46 0.68
CA ARG A 130 -4.12 -18.79 0.84
C ARG A 130 -4.69 -19.29 -0.49
N ASP A 131 -5.60 -20.24 -0.44
CA ASP A 131 -6.42 -20.64 -1.59
C ASP A 131 -7.35 -19.48 -2.02
N LEU A 132 -6.95 -18.75 -3.06
CA LEU A 132 -7.71 -17.68 -3.72
C LEU A 132 -8.39 -18.20 -5.01
N THR A 133 -7.76 -19.13 -5.73
CA THR A 133 -8.23 -19.73 -6.98
C THR A 133 -9.31 -20.82 -6.79
N GLY A 134 -9.47 -21.31 -5.57
CA GLY A 134 -10.51 -22.26 -5.15
C GLY A 134 -10.26 -23.69 -5.55
N ASP A 135 -9.04 -24.03 -5.96
CA ASP A 135 -8.66 -25.37 -6.39
C ASP A 135 -8.21 -26.26 -5.22
N GLY A 136 -8.28 -25.75 -3.99
CA GLY A 136 -7.85 -26.43 -2.78
C GLY A 136 -6.34 -26.35 -2.52
N ARG A 137 -5.61 -25.58 -3.31
CA ARG A 137 -4.17 -25.33 -3.16
C ARG A 137 -3.96 -23.86 -2.81
N ASP A 138 -2.89 -23.58 -2.08
CA ASP A 138 -2.59 -22.21 -1.75
C ASP A 138 -2.00 -21.46 -2.94
N ASP A 139 -2.33 -20.17 -3.00
CA ASP A 139 -1.74 -19.17 -3.90
C ASP A 139 -0.84 -18.24 -3.09
N LEU A 140 0.18 -17.67 -3.73
CA LEU A 140 1.11 -16.73 -3.12
C LEU A 140 0.67 -15.30 -3.38
N THR A 141 0.31 -14.57 -2.33
CA THR A 141 0.22 -13.11 -2.35
C THR A 141 1.56 -12.50 -1.94
N LEU A 142 2.14 -11.67 -2.80
CA LEU A 142 3.45 -11.07 -2.60
C LEU A 142 3.37 -9.55 -2.79
N GLY A 143 3.98 -8.82 -1.87
CA GLY A 143 4.18 -7.37 -1.99
C GLY A 143 5.65 -7.02 -2.06
N PHE A 144 6.03 -6.01 -2.85
CA PHE A 144 7.38 -5.44 -2.81
C PHE A 144 7.39 -3.95 -3.17
N ARG A 145 8.32 -3.21 -2.57
CA ARG A 145 8.44 -1.76 -2.78
C ARG A 145 9.08 -1.46 -4.15
N LEU A 146 8.47 -0.54 -4.89
CA LEU A 146 8.94 -0.08 -6.20
C LEU A 146 9.74 1.21 -6.03
N TYR A 147 11.04 1.18 -6.33
CA TYR A 147 11.93 2.32 -6.11
C TYR A 147 12.29 3.06 -7.40
N PRO A 148 12.35 4.40 -7.35
CA PRO A 148 12.34 5.26 -6.16
C PRO A 148 10.95 5.79 -5.77
N THR A 149 9.87 5.20 -6.29
CA THR A 149 8.52 5.71 -6.04
C THR A 149 8.07 5.41 -4.60
N ASN A 150 6.88 5.88 -4.23
CA ASN A 150 6.21 5.48 -3.01
C ASN A 150 5.25 4.28 -3.23
N GLN A 151 5.31 3.64 -4.40
CA GLN A 151 4.41 2.56 -4.77
C GLN A 151 4.88 1.22 -4.19
N THR A 152 3.91 0.32 -4.05
CA THR A 152 4.12 -1.08 -3.70
C THR A 152 3.42 -1.92 -4.75
N ALA A 153 4.20 -2.79 -5.39
CA ALA A 153 3.65 -3.84 -6.22
C ALA A 153 2.95 -4.86 -5.33
N VAL A 154 1.74 -5.25 -5.68
CA VAL A 154 1.02 -6.40 -5.14
C VAL A 154 0.80 -7.39 -6.28
N ARG A 155 1.15 -8.65 -6.03
CA ARG A 155 1.08 -9.75 -6.99
C ARG A 155 0.39 -10.94 -6.35
N VAL A 156 -0.32 -11.72 -7.16
CA VAL A 156 -0.77 -13.07 -6.77
C VAL A 156 -0.25 -14.07 -7.79
N TYR A 157 0.29 -15.18 -7.29
CA TYR A 157 0.80 -16.27 -8.10
C TYR A 157 0.14 -17.60 -7.74
N THR A 158 -0.11 -18.41 -8.76
CA THR A 158 -0.57 -19.80 -8.62
C THR A 158 0.24 -20.72 -9.53
N PHE A 159 0.10 -22.04 -9.37
CA PHE A 159 0.67 -23.01 -10.29
C PHE A 159 -0.37 -23.51 -11.29
N GLU A 160 -0.10 -23.31 -12.58
CA GLU A 160 -0.91 -23.86 -13.67
C GLU A 160 -0.05 -24.73 -14.58
N GLY A 161 -0.40 -26.02 -14.72
CA GLY A 161 0.32 -26.94 -15.60
C GLY A 161 1.84 -26.96 -15.37
N HIS A 162 2.27 -27.06 -14.10
CA HIS A 162 3.66 -27.04 -13.65
C HIS A 162 4.41 -25.71 -13.85
N ARG A 163 3.69 -24.61 -14.09
CA ARG A 163 4.28 -23.28 -14.30
C ARG A 163 3.75 -22.32 -13.25
N LEU A 164 4.65 -21.52 -12.69
CA LEU A 164 4.26 -20.40 -11.84
C LEU A 164 3.64 -19.31 -12.72
N VAL A 165 2.40 -18.94 -12.44
CA VAL A 165 1.63 -17.96 -13.19
C VAL A 165 1.21 -16.82 -12.26
N GLN A 166 1.55 -15.59 -12.63
CA GLN A 166 0.98 -14.39 -12.05
C GLN A 166 -0.45 -14.26 -12.53
N VAL A 167 -1.40 -14.23 -11.60
CA VAL A 167 -2.84 -14.12 -11.87
C VAL A 167 -3.43 -12.79 -11.38
N PHE A 168 -2.59 -11.95 -10.77
CA PHE A 168 -2.92 -10.59 -10.34
C PHE A 168 -1.66 -9.73 -10.35
N ALA A 169 -1.79 -8.50 -10.83
CA ALA A 169 -0.80 -7.45 -10.64
C ALA A 169 -1.47 -6.10 -10.44
N ASN A 170 -0.99 -5.36 -9.44
CA ASN A 170 -1.35 -3.97 -9.21
C ASN A 170 -0.18 -3.21 -8.57
N ASP A 171 0.05 -1.98 -9.02
CA ASP A 171 1.07 -1.08 -8.49
C ASP A 171 0.40 0.20 -8.00
N ASP A 172 0.42 0.44 -6.68
CA ASP A 172 -0.26 1.60 -6.10
C ASP A 172 0.48 2.13 -4.85
N ALA A 173 0.10 3.32 -4.37
CA ALA A 173 0.50 3.87 -3.09
C ALA A 173 -0.20 3.16 -1.92
N VAL A 174 0.06 1.86 -1.79
CA VAL A 174 -0.60 0.96 -0.84
C VAL A 174 -0.44 1.43 0.60
N ILE A 175 -1.58 1.62 1.28
CA ILE A 175 -1.70 1.84 2.73
C ILE A 175 -1.98 0.52 3.45
N GLY A 176 -2.68 -0.41 2.80
CA GLY A 176 -2.94 -1.74 3.35
C GLY A 176 -3.41 -2.73 2.30
N VAL A 177 -3.17 -4.02 2.57
CA VAL A 177 -3.67 -5.14 1.77
C VAL A 177 -4.39 -6.10 2.70
N GLU A 178 -5.57 -6.56 2.30
CA GLU A 178 -6.39 -7.50 3.06
C GLU A 178 -6.76 -8.69 2.16
N LEU A 179 -6.75 -9.90 2.73
CA LEU A 179 -7.29 -11.11 2.10
C LEU A 179 -8.61 -11.48 2.77
N ALA A 180 -9.72 -11.26 2.07
CA ALA A 180 -11.07 -11.50 2.58
C ALA A 180 -11.74 -12.62 1.79
N GLY A 181 -11.82 -13.82 2.38
CA GLY A 181 -12.22 -15.02 1.65
C GLY A 181 -11.24 -15.28 0.51
N ARG A 182 -11.73 -15.16 -0.72
CA ARG A 182 -10.96 -15.34 -1.98
C ARG A 182 -10.71 -14.02 -2.72
N ALA A 183 -10.94 -12.90 -2.04
CA ALA A 183 -10.72 -11.58 -2.58
C ALA A 183 -9.41 -10.98 -2.05
N VAL A 184 -8.70 -10.28 -2.93
CA VAL A 184 -7.61 -9.37 -2.58
C VAL A 184 -8.19 -7.97 -2.53
N ILE A 185 -7.93 -7.25 -1.44
CA ILE A 185 -8.42 -5.88 -1.24
C ILE A 185 -7.21 -4.99 -0.99
N ILE A 186 -7.05 -3.95 -1.81
CA ILE A 186 -6.00 -2.94 -1.66
C ILE A 186 -6.65 -1.64 -1.19
N ARG A 187 -6.03 -1.02 -0.18
CA ARG A 187 -6.34 0.34 0.24
C ARG A 187 -5.23 1.29 -0.18
N SER A 188 -5.61 2.40 -0.78
CA SER A 188 -4.70 3.45 -1.24
C SER A 188 -5.33 4.83 -1.02
N PRO A 189 -4.53 5.92 -0.93
CA PRO A 189 -5.10 7.24 -0.75
C PRO A 189 -5.92 7.64 -1.98
N ALA A 190 -7.09 8.24 -1.77
CA ALA A 190 -7.89 8.78 -2.86
C ALA A 190 -7.41 10.17 -3.27
N GLY A 191 -7.73 10.58 -4.50
CA GLY A 191 -7.54 11.96 -4.96
C GLY A 191 -8.45 12.99 -4.25
N ILE A 192 -9.37 12.53 -3.40
CA ILE A 192 -10.30 13.35 -2.63
C ILE A 192 -9.78 13.43 -1.19
N ALA A 193 -9.58 14.65 -0.69
CA ALA A 193 -9.08 14.87 0.66
C ALA A 193 -9.97 14.20 1.71
N GLY A 194 -9.35 13.42 2.60
CA GLY A 194 -10.07 12.66 3.62
C GLY A 194 -10.73 11.38 3.13
N TYR A 195 -10.36 10.87 1.95
CA TYR A 195 -10.83 9.59 1.43
C TYR A 195 -9.69 8.64 1.07
N GLU A 196 -9.98 7.35 1.12
CA GLU A 196 -9.15 6.27 0.58
C GLU A 196 -9.97 5.48 -0.44
N TYR A 197 -9.27 4.91 -1.42
CA TYR A 197 -9.82 3.83 -2.24
C TYR A 197 -9.78 2.53 -1.46
N ARG A 198 -10.83 1.73 -1.60
CA ARG A 198 -10.81 0.30 -1.27
C ARG A 198 -11.23 -0.49 -2.49
N THR A 199 -10.24 -0.99 -3.20
CA THR A 199 -10.43 -1.73 -4.45
C THR A 199 -10.31 -3.23 -4.17
N SER A 200 -11.21 -4.02 -4.74
CA SER A 200 -11.31 -5.46 -4.52
C SER A 200 -11.24 -6.22 -5.83
N TRP A 201 -10.48 -7.32 -5.81
CA TRP A 201 -10.37 -8.27 -6.91
C TRP A 201 -10.72 -9.67 -6.43
N SER A 202 -11.35 -10.47 -7.28
CA SER A 202 -11.63 -11.89 -6.99
C SER A 202 -11.29 -12.77 -8.18
N TRP A 203 -11.00 -14.03 -7.91
CA TRP A 203 -10.74 -15.01 -8.96
C TRP A 203 -11.95 -15.21 -9.88
N ASP A 204 -11.71 -15.13 -11.17
CA ASP A 204 -12.61 -15.57 -12.24
C ASP A 204 -11.99 -16.78 -12.93
N ALA A 205 -12.69 -17.91 -12.91
CA ALA A 205 -12.18 -19.17 -13.43
C ALA A 205 -12.16 -19.22 -14.96
N ASP A 206 -13.03 -18.46 -15.63
CA ASP A 206 -13.09 -18.40 -17.09
C ASP A 206 -11.96 -17.51 -17.63
N GLN A 207 -11.69 -16.40 -16.95
CA GLN A 207 -10.55 -15.52 -17.25
C GLN A 207 -9.23 -16.06 -16.75
N ARG A 208 -9.25 -16.98 -15.78
CA ARG A 208 -8.07 -17.51 -15.07
C ARG A 208 -7.23 -16.39 -14.45
N ALA A 209 -7.90 -15.42 -13.84
CA ALA A 209 -7.25 -14.30 -13.16
C ALA A 209 -8.10 -13.68 -12.05
N MET A 210 -7.44 -12.88 -11.22
CA MET A 210 -8.09 -11.98 -10.28
C MET A 210 -8.63 -10.77 -11.03
N VAL A 211 -9.94 -10.74 -11.27
CA VAL A 211 -10.63 -9.64 -11.95
C VAL A 211 -11.08 -8.58 -10.96
N PHE A 212 -11.09 -7.33 -11.41
CA PHE A 212 -11.64 -6.21 -10.64
C PHE A 212 -13.13 -6.45 -10.37
N THR A 213 -13.56 -6.29 -9.11
CA THR A 213 -14.96 -6.54 -8.72
C THR A 213 -15.62 -5.35 -8.05
N ARG A 214 -14.86 -4.52 -7.34
CA ARG A 214 -15.41 -3.41 -6.57
C ARG A 214 -14.39 -2.33 -6.36
N ASP A 215 -14.82 -1.08 -6.44
CA ASP A 215 -14.06 0.07 -5.99
C ASP A 215 -14.95 0.99 -5.16
N GLU A 216 -14.44 1.40 -4.01
CA GLU A 216 -15.17 2.17 -3.01
C GLU A 216 -14.35 3.38 -2.59
N PHE A 217 -14.95 4.58 -2.59
CA PHE A 217 -14.39 5.74 -1.91
C PHE A 217 -14.84 5.74 -0.46
N LEU A 218 -13.92 5.42 0.45
CA LEU A 218 -14.19 5.37 1.87
C LEU A 218 -13.69 6.63 2.55
N ARG A 219 -14.55 7.26 3.36
CA ARG A 219 -14.15 8.42 4.15
C ARG A 219 -13.19 7.96 5.23
N THR A 220 -11.97 8.45 5.18
CA THR A 220 -11.03 8.32 6.29
C THR A 220 -11.58 9.16 7.46
N GLY A 221 -11.53 8.61 8.68
CA GLY A 221 -12.00 9.31 9.88
C GLY A 221 -11.32 10.68 10.07
N PRO A 222 -11.76 11.50 11.04
CA PRO A 222 -11.15 12.80 11.27
C PRO A 222 -9.63 12.62 11.42
N HIS A 223 -8.87 13.19 10.46
CA HIS A 223 -7.42 13.23 10.55
C HIS A 223 -7.07 13.88 11.90
N LYS A 224 -6.48 13.12 12.83
CA LYS A 224 -5.65 13.81 13.82
C LYS A 224 -4.58 14.50 12.99
N PRO A 225 -4.39 15.82 13.13
CA PRO A 225 -3.26 16.47 12.49
C PRO A 225 -2.02 15.79 13.04
N THR A 226 -1.45 14.87 12.27
CA THR A 226 -0.05 14.52 12.40
C THR A 226 0.64 15.85 12.26
N ARG A 227 1.35 16.29 13.30
CA ARG A 227 2.27 17.41 13.18
C ARG A 227 3.12 17.08 11.97
N ALA A 228 2.86 17.75 10.85
CA ALA A 228 3.86 17.89 9.83
C ALA A 228 5.11 18.29 10.61
N ARG A 229 6.20 17.53 10.48
CA ARG A 229 7.48 18.05 10.91
C ARG A 229 7.64 19.30 10.07
N THR A 230 7.35 20.45 10.67
CA THR A 230 7.78 21.74 10.15
C THR A 230 9.23 21.52 9.76
N PRO A 231 9.62 21.77 8.49
CA PRO A 231 11.03 21.77 8.14
C PRO A 231 11.72 22.61 9.22
N ALA A 232 12.72 22.03 9.89
CA ALA A 232 13.48 22.78 10.86
C ALA A 232 13.91 24.08 10.17
N PRO A 233 13.72 25.26 10.80
CA PRO A 233 14.12 26.51 10.18
C PRO A 233 15.59 26.38 9.78
N THR A 234 15.85 26.53 8.47
CA THR A 234 17.18 26.58 7.89
C THR A 234 18.01 27.53 8.75
N ALA A 235 19.12 27.03 9.29
CA ALA A 235 20.04 27.87 10.04
C ALA A 235 20.39 29.11 9.20
N PRO A 236 20.41 30.32 9.79
CA PRO A 236 20.81 31.51 9.06
C PRO A 236 22.21 31.29 8.46
N PRO A 237 22.48 31.79 7.25
CA PRO A 237 23.78 31.65 6.63
C PRO A 237 24.85 32.19 7.57
N SER A 238 25.94 31.42 7.73
CA SER A 238 27.10 31.87 8.48
C SER A 238 27.57 33.23 7.95
N PRO A 239 27.93 34.18 8.83
CA PRO A 239 28.43 35.47 8.39
C PRO A 239 29.68 35.26 7.52
N VAL A 240 29.62 35.81 6.31
CA VAL A 240 30.76 35.87 5.38
C VAL A 240 31.93 36.53 6.13
N PRO A 241 33.14 35.94 6.12
CA PRO A 241 34.31 36.58 6.70
C PRO A 241 34.50 37.95 6.06
N ARG A 242 34.51 38.99 6.89
CA ARG A 242 34.87 40.34 6.47
C ARG A 242 36.32 40.28 5.94
N PRO A 243 36.60 40.74 4.71
CA PRO A 243 37.98 40.79 4.24
C PRO A 243 38.80 41.68 5.18
N ALA A 244 39.98 41.20 5.56
CA ALA A 244 40.95 41.94 6.34
C ALA A 244 41.31 43.25 5.60
N PRO A 245 41.56 44.36 6.32
CA PRO A 245 42.01 45.58 5.68
C PRO A 245 43.33 45.31 4.95
N THR A 246 43.32 45.56 3.64
CA THR A 246 44.52 45.60 2.82
C THR A 246 45.43 46.70 3.35
N GLU A 247 46.63 46.33 3.80
CA GLU A 247 47.69 47.28 4.10
C GLU A 247 47.98 48.12 2.86
N THR A 248 47.80 49.43 3.01
CA THR A 248 48.21 50.45 2.03
C THR A 248 49.71 50.34 1.79
N PRO A 249 50.18 50.09 0.55
CA PRO A 249 51.60 50.19 0.24
C PRO A 249 52.04 51.66 0.29
N ALA A 250 53.18 51.91 0.91
CA ALA A 250 53.84 53.21 0.95
C ALA A 250 54.12 53.75 -0.47
N PRO A 251 54.06 55.08 -0.68
CA PRO A 251 54.31 55.67 -1.99
C PRO A 251 55.79 55.54 -2.38
N ALA A 252 56.03 54.95 -3.56
CA ALA A 252 57.34 54.97 -4.22
C ALA A 252 57.64 56.37 -4.80
N PRO A 253 58.92 56.78 -4.86
CA PRO A 253 59.31 58.12 -5.26
C PRO A 253 59.12 58.35 -6.77
N GLY A 254 58.74 59.58 -7.11
CA GLY A 254 58.33 60.00 -8.45
C GLY A 254 59.42 59.83 -9.51
N LEU A 255 58.96 59.47 -10.71
CA LEU A 255 59.71 59.59 -11.95
C LEU A 255 59.00 60.59 -12.86
N THR A 256 59.84 61.46 -13.41
CA THR A 256 59.67 62.58 -14.32
C THR A 256 58.79 62.28 -15.55
N PRO A 257 58.04 63.27 -16.07
CA PRO A 257 57.27 63.11 -17.30
C PRO A 257 58.17 63.27 -18.53
N SER A 258 58.07 62.34 -19.48
CA SER A 258 58.51 62.54 -20.86
C SER A 258 57.36 62.23 -21.82
N ALA A 259 57.29 63.10 -22.81
CA ALA A 259 56.12 63.46 -23.60
C ALA A 259 55.88 62.58 -24.85
N LEU A 260 54.79 62.96 -25.56
CA LEU A 260 54.53 62.91 -27.02
C LEU A 260 53.38 61.96 -27.45
N PRO A 261 52.79 62.14 -28.65
CA PRO A 261 51.73 63.12 -28.89
C PRO A 261 50.49 62.47 -29.56
N GLY A 262 49.49 63.31 -29.80
CA GLY A 262 48.18 62.94 -30.35
C GLY A 262 48.18 62.23 -31.71
N GLU A 263 47.18 61.38 -31.82
CA GLU A 263 46.65 60.73 -33.01
C GLU A 263 45.96 61.76 -33.93
N SER A 264 46.16 61.63 -35.24
CA SER A 264 45.25 62.21 -36.25
C SER A 264 45.23 61.34 -37.52
N GLY A 265 44.15 60.58 -37.66
CA GLY A 265 43.37 60.33 -38.88
C GLY A 265 44.06 59.97 -40.19
N ARG A 266 43.89 58.71 -40.63
CA ARG A 266 42.95 58.28 -41.69
C ARG A 266 43.13 56.79 -41.98
#